data_AF-A0A535RR65-F1
#
_entry.id   AF-A0A535RR65-F1
#
_cell.length_a   1.000
_cell.length_b   1.000
_cell.length_c   1.000
_cell.angle_alpha   90.00
_cell.angle_beta   90.00
_cell.angle_gamma   90.00
#
_symmetry.space_group_name_H-M   'P 1'
#
loop_
_entity.id
_entity.type
_entity.pdbx_description
1 polymer ?
#
loop_
_entity_poly.entity_id
_entity_poly.type
_entity_poly.pdbx_seq_one_letter_code
_entity_poly.pdbx_strand_id
1 'polypeptide(L)'
;MNEMPKHMHNTFWVDNEVSFTFAPQLLDPDMSKSLNLSDFAAFLKDNGFSVPRWNDPNNTDQRNLAEQSTRNATPHHPVFYAFPDLGIVMPQVPRGETSTLVAAFFQFEGPPDEHSSQQGDQVGHGPTDLSRTAVARLVNLVNEHQQTLYNGEERLKDGTQLGPIPIAGAGPNLCCGGSNGDPTRPVTTGCPLTPPIPVEADTEDASSPGLWPIQLPELPHELKKMTGDGVTVFVLDSLPSEGDMRRAASAGGEHNLLLLDLINNVTFTYPALPEILDRPGPQQTMTGKDIQGRAVGFRMPDHGLFVAGIIRDIAPNAHIECIRVLNDYCAGTVQILTGQLHSILDRIQYGDLQGRDVVINMSLEIPDDVDVKTSGIDLNLARLQLLAAIRSLSNRGVIFVASAGNEGDRRYMKPKGEHPNALYPAAYAYPLGKVEGVDNMIPVGAVDRERKITPYSCYPGTRGVSTYGGEVPTGFMNKETHMTEVDTRKIDAVIGVYTQLSYPALSIDDPEATYPVPNGHGWANWIGTSFATPIISAVVARALELRRRTPSLALEVQSTDAIIKYATKRTVSWTTSNGESSTGIPGPMVWAQQPRP
;
A
#
# COMPACT_ATOMS: atom_id res chain seq x y z
N MET A 1 17.70 -18.07 24.07
CA MET A 1 16.66 -17.37 23.30
C MET A 1 15.84 -16.57 24.29
N ASN A 2 16.05 -15.25 24.33
CA ASN A 2 15.23 -14.36 25.13
C ASN A 2 13.81 -14.41 24.56
N GLU A 3 12.81 -14.54 25.42
CA GLU A 3 11.40 -14.54 25.03
C GLU A 3 11.12 -13.33 24.14
N MET A 4 10.69 -13.56 22.89
CA MET A 4 10.18 -12.49 22.06
C MET A 4 9.00 -11.84 22.81
N PRO A 5 8.99 -10.50 23.00
CA PRO A 5 7.92 -9.85 23.73
C PRO A 5 6.57 -10.11 23.06
N LYS A 6 5.60 -10.65 23.81
CA LYS A 6 4.22 -10.97 23.40
C LYS A 6 3.33 -9.73 23.22
N HIS A 7 3.89 -8.61 22.78
CA HIS A 7 3.20 -7.32 22.75
C HIS A 7 3.32 -6.66 21.38
N MET A 8 2.82 -7.33 20.35
CA MET A 8 2.17 -6.62 19.25
C MET A 8 0.67 -6.70 19.50
N HIS A 9 0.04 -5.54 19.66
CA HIS A 9 -1.41 -5.44 19.83
C HIS A 9 -2.11 -5.92 18.55
N ASN A 10 -3.28 -6.55 18.71
CA ASN A 10 -4.02 -7.30 17.67
C ASN A 10 -4.71 -6.41 16.61
N THR A 11 -4.20 -5.22 16.31
CA THR A 11 -4.90 -4.18 15.52
C THR A 11 -4.07 -3.70 14.34
N PHE A 12 -4.74 -3.48 13.20
CA PHE A 12 -4.16 -2.99 11.95
C PHE A 12 -4.07 -1.46 11.87
N TRP A 13 -3.94 -0.79 13.01
CA TRP A 13 -3.84 0.67 13.10
C TRP A 13 -2.95 1.09 14.25
N VAL A 14 -2.54 2.34 14.21
CA VAL A 14 -1.76 2.95 15.29
C VAL A 14 -2.69 3.27 16.47
N ASP A 15 -2.46 2.64 17.63
CA ASP A 15 -3.40 2.61 18.77
C ASP A 15 -3.71 3.97 19.42
N ASN A 16 -2.89 4.98 19.16
CA ASN A 16 -3.09 6.35 19.66
C ASN A 16 -3.30 7.36 18.53
N GLU A 17 -3.58 6.90 17.31
CA GLU A 17 -3.82 7.78 16.16
C GLU A 17 -5.17 7.53 15.50
N VAL A 18 -5.83 8.63 15.16
CA VAL A 18 -7.12 8.66 14.48
C VAL A 18 -7.05 9.64 13.32
N SER A 19 -7.87 9.40 12.31
CA SER A 19 -8.04 10.28 11.18
C SER A 19 -9.46 10.81 11.11
N PHE A 20 -9.60 12.12 10.93
CA PHE A 20 -10.87 12.79 10.70
C PHE A 20 -10.88 13.36 9.28
N THR A 21 -11.96 13.13 8.56
CA THR A 21 -12.22 13.77 7.28
C THR A 21 -13.24 14.87 7.49
N PHE A 22 -12.91 16.09 7.09
CA PHE A 22 -13.82 17.23 7.08
C PHE A 22 -14.22 17.60 5.66
N ALA A 23 -15.39 18.21 5.51
CA ALA A 23 -15.94 18.68 4.25
C ALA A 23 -16.45 20.12 4.40
N PRO A 24 -15.57 21.10 4.61
CA PRO A 24 -15.97 22.50 4.73
C PRO A 24 -16.57 23.02 3.41
N GLN A 25 -17.56 23.91 3.51
CA GLN A 25 -18.12 24.59 2.35
C GLN A 25 -17.08 25.52 1.70
N LEU A 26 -16.38 26.30 2.53
CA LEU A 26 -15.30 27.19 2.16
C LEU A 26 -14.13 26.98 3.12
N LEU A 27 -12.92 26.85 2.58
CA LEU A 27 -11.71 26.79 3.38
C LEU A 27 -11.26 28.23 3.71
N ASP A 28 -11.27 28.59 5.00
CA ASP A 28 -10.65 29.84 5.47
C ASP A 28 -9.13 29.66 5.47
N PRO A 29 -8.32 30.70 5.18
CA PRO A 29 -6.87 30.65 5.40
C PRO A 29 -6.49 30.16 6.80
N ASP A 30 -7.33 30.46 7.79
CA ASP A 30 -7.31 29.88 9.13
C ASP A 30 -8.22 28.63 9.17
N MET A 31 -7.67 27.48 8.73
CA MET A 31 -8.41 26.21 8.68
C MET A 31 -9.12 25.89 10.00
N SER A 32 -8.53 26.28 11.13
CA SER A 32 -9.08 26.03 12.46
C SER A 32 -10.49 26.59 12.64
N LYS A 33 -10.77 27.75 12.04
CA LYS A 33 -12.09 28.39 12.06
C LYS A 33 -13.05 27.69 11.13
N SER A 34 -12.64 27.42 9.89
CA SER A 34 -13.53 26.77 8.91
C SER A 34 -13.95 25.37 9.31
N LEU A 35 -13.13 24.68 10.11
CA LEU A 35 -13.40 23.33 10.60
C LEU A 35 -14.03 23.31 12.01
N ASN A 36 -14.25 24.48 12.62
CA ASN A 36 -14.72 24.65 14.00
C ASN A 36 -14.00 23.75 15.00
N LEU A 37 -12.67 23.83 14.95
CA LEU A 37 -11.77 22.92 15.67
C LEU A 37 -11.91 23.04 17.19
N SER A 38 -12.15 24.24 17.73
CA SER A 38 -12.34 24.46 19.16
C SER A 38 -13.53 23.67 19.72
N ASP A 39 -14.68 23.74 19.04
CA ASP A 39 -15.89 23.05 19.46
C ASP A 39 -15.73 21.53 19.33
N PHE A 40 -15.03 21.09 18.30
CA PHE A 40 -14.73 19.67 18.13
C PHE A 40 -13.84 19.12 19.25
N ALA A 41 -12.80 19.84 19.67
CA ALA A 41 -12.00 19.43 20.81
C ALA A 41 -12.79 19.47 22.14
N ALA A 42 -13.72 20.41 22.30
CA ALA A 42 -14.61 20.44 23.44
C ALA A 42 -15.53 19.20 23.48
N PHE A 43 -16.09 18.82 22.32
CA PHE A 43 -16.87 17.59 22.16
C PHE A 43 -16.06 16.34 22.55
N LEU A 44 -14.83 16.20 22.06
CA LEU A 44 -13.98 15.06 22.38
C LEU A 44 -13.67 15.00 23.89
N LYS A 45 -13.34 16.15 24.48
CA LYS A 45 -13.03 16.27 25.92
C LYS A 45 -14.23 15.90 26.79
N ASP A 46 -15.42 16.35 26.43
CA ASP A 46 -16.66 16.02 27.14
C ASP A 46 -16.94 14.51 27.12
N ASN A 47 -16.45 13.82 26.09
CA ASN A 47 -16.54 12.36 25.93
C ASN A 47 -15.30 11.59 26.42
N GLY A 48 -14.39 12.24 27.13
CA GLY A 48 -13.25 11.59 27.79
C GLY A 48 -12.04 11.35 26.88
N PHE A 49 -12.00 11.96 25.70
CA PHE A 49 -10.84 11.95 24.80
C PHE A 49 -10.18 13.32 24.78
N SER A 50 -8.87 13.37 24.62
CA SER A 50 -8.18 14.63 24.38
C SER A 50 -7.23 14.50 23.20
N VAL A 51 -7.07 15.58 22.44
CA VAL A 51 -6.12 15.69 21.35
C VAL A 51 -5.06 16.68 21.82
N PRO A 52 -3.89 16.21 22.30
CA PRO A 52 -2.85 17.08 22.85
C PRO A 52 -2.45 18.20 21.87
N ARG A 53 -2.07 19.37 22.42
CA ARG A 53 -1.56 20.55 21.68
C ARG A 53 -2.53 21.25 20.72
N TRP A 54 -3.81 20.88 20.75
CA TRP A 54 -4.87 21.61 20.06
C TRP A 54 -5.21 22.96 20.71
N ASN A 55 -5.23 22.99 22.04
CA ASN A 55 -5.68 24.11 22.85
C ASN A 55 -4.57 25.10 23.23
N ASP A 56 -3.43 25.10 22.54
CA ASP A 56 -2.39 26.10 22.80
C ASP A 56 -2.52 27.28 21.80
N PRO A 57 -3.21 28.37 22.17
CA PRO A 57 -3.38 29.53 21.31
C PRO A 57 -2.07 30.27 21.01
N ASN A 58 -0.97 29.95 21.73
CA ASN A 58 0.36 30.50 21.45
C ASN A 58 1.16 29.65 20.46
N ASN A 59 0.60 28.54 19.98
CA ASN A 59 1.26 27.70 19.01
C ASN A 59 1.17 28.32 17.61
N THR A 60 2.07 29.27 17.33
CA THR A 60 2.23 29.92 16.03
C THR A 60 2.48 28.96 14.87
N ASP A 61 2.83 27.70 15.15
CA ASP A 61 3.02 26.67 14.12
C ASP A 61 1.72 26.26 13.43
N GLN A 62 0.54 26.50 14.02
CA GLN A 62 -0.75 26.14 13.40
C GLN A 62 -0.99 26.83 12.04
N ARG A 63 -0.45 28.04 11.82
CA ARG A 63 -0.57 28.75 10.53
C ARG A 63 0.36 28.20 9.44
N ASN A 64 1.41 27.47 9.81
CA ASN A 64 2.39 26.90 8.89
C ASN A 64 2.21 25.38 8.69
N LEU A 65 1.21 24.74 9.31
CA LEU A 65 1.02 23.27 9.28
C LEU A 65 0.83 22.70 7.87
N ALA A 66 0.26 23.47 6.93
CA ALA A 66 0.14 23.05 5.53
C ALA A 66 1.50 23.07 4.79
N GLU A 67 2.41 23.97 5.16
CA GLU A 67 3.76 24.08 4.54
C GLU A 67 4.80 23.19 5.25
N GLN A 68 4.63 22.91 6.55
CA GLN A 68 5.56 22.11 7.37
C GLN A 68 5.31 20.60 7.31
N SER A 69 4.09 20.15 6.99
CA SER A 69 3.70 18.72 6.94
C SER A 69 4.55 17.89 5.97
N THR A 70 5.16 18.50 4.96
CA THR A 70 6.04 17.81 4.00
C THR A 70 7.51 17.77 4.44
N ARG A 71 7.95 18.60 5.38
CA ARG A 71 9.38 18.77 5.69
C ARG A 71 9.82 18.22 7.04
N ASN A 72 8.97 18.21 8.07
CA ASN A 72 9.30 17.63 9.38
C ASN A 72 8.01 17.25 10.12
N ALA A 73 7.54 16.01 9.97
CA ALA A 73 6.50 15.48 10.84
C ALA A 73 7.08 15.33 12.26
N THR A 74 7.05 16.39 13.06
CA THR A 74 7.33 16.25 14.49
C THR A 74 6.23 15.37 15.09
N PRO A 75 6.55 14.37 15.93
CA PRO A 75 5.63 13.29 16.31
C PRO A 75 4.34 13.68 17.03
N HIS A 76 4.03 14.96 17.24
CA HIS A 76 2.97 15.41 18.16
C HIS A 76 2.05 16.50 17.61
N HIS A 77 2.13 16.80 16.31
CA HIS A 77 1.29 17.84 15.70
C HIS A 77 0.27 17.22 14.75
N PRO A 78 -0.98 17.72 14.75
CA PRO A 78 -1.97 17.26 13.79
C PRO A 78 -1.53 17.62 12.38
N VAL A 79 -1.75 16.69 11.45
CA VAL A 79 -1.38 16.88 10.05
C VAL A 79 -2.64 16.99 9.21
N PHE A 80 -2.71 18.00 8.34
CA PHE A 80 -3.87 18.29 7.49
C PHE A 80 -3.49 18.22 6.02
N TYR A 81 -4.36 17.63 5.21
CA TYR A 81 -4.23 17.53 3.76
C TYR A 81 -5.54 17.94 3.11
N ALA A 82 -5.49 18.91 2.19
CA ALA A 82 -6.68 19.47 1.54
C ALA A 82 -6.81 18.95 0.10
N PHE A 83 -8.00 18.48 -0.23
CA PHE A 83 -8.31 17.78 -1.48
C PHE A 83 -9.48 18.48 -2.18
N PRO A 84 -9.25 19.18 -3.30
CA PRO A 84 -10.30 19.93 -3.98
C PRO A 84 -11.27 19.03 -4.74
N ASP A 85 -12.55 19.46 -4.74
CA ASP A 85 -13.71 19.01 -5.51
C ASP A 85 -13.64 17.56 -6.02
N LEU A 86 -14.23 16.66 -5.24
CA LEU A 86 -14.12 15.24 -5.47
C LEU A 86 -15.35 14.64 -6.16
N GLY A 87 -16.42 15.41 -6.34
CA GLY A 87 -17.70 14.90 -6.81
C GLY A 87 -18.27 13.74 -5.97
N ILE A 88 -17.71 13.49 -4.77
CA ILE A 88 -18.10 12.38 -3.92
C ILE A 88 -19.45 12.73 -3.31
N VAL A 89 -20.46 11.98 -3.71
CA VAL A 89 -21.74 11.99 -3.01
C VAL A 89 -21.53 11.26 -1.69
N MET A 90 -21.31 12.02 -0.63
CA MET A 90 -21.34 11.47 0.73
C MET A 90 -22.79 11.46 1.20
N PRO A 91 -23.25 10.41 1.92
CA PRO A 91 -24.66 10.27 2.31
C PRO A 91 -25.22 11.49 3.06
N GLN A 92 -24.37 12.25 3.75
CA GLN A 92 -24.74 13.30 4.69
C GLN A 92 -24.23 14.70 4.31
N VAL A 93 -23.45 14.82 3.23
CA VAL A 93 -22.99 16.13 2.75
C VAL A 93 -23.82 16.49 1.52
N PRO A 94 -24.65 17.55 1.58
CA PRO A 94 -25.51 17.92 0.46
C PRO A 94 -24.69 18.14 -0.82
N ARG A 95 -25.20 17.63 -1.93
CA ARG A 95 -24.51 17.68 -3.22
C ARG A 95 -24.30 19.14 -3.65
N GLY A 96 -23.06 19.51 -3.95
CA GLY A 96 -22.69 20.85 -4.42
C GLY A 96 -22.38 21.86 -3.32
N GLU A 97 -22.39 21.46 -2.05
CA GLU A 97 -22.03 22.35 -0.93
C GLU A 97 -20.55 22.32 -0.56
N THR A 98 -19.78 21.29 -0.97
CA THR A 98 -18.38 21.15 -0.54
C THR A 98 -17.42 21.25 -1.70
N SER A 99 -16.49 22.20 -1.57
CA SER A 99 -15.44 22.46 -2.57
C SER A 99 -14.13 21.74 -2.23
N THR A 100 -13.97 21.27 -0.99
CA THR A 100 -12.72 20.70 -0.47
C THR A 100 -13.01 19.64 0.59
N LEU A 101 -12.29 18.52 0.57
CA LEU A 101 -12.17 17.61 1.72
C LEU A 101 -10.84 17.82 2.42
N VAL A 102 -10.85 17.82 3.75
CA VAL A 102 -9.63 17.91 4.55
C VAL A 102 -9.45 16.59 5.31
N ALA A 103 -8.41 15.83 4.97
CA ALA A 103 -8.00 14.69 5.77
C ALA A 103 -7.04 15.16 6.85
N ALA A 104 -7.34 14.83 8.10
CA ALA A 104 -6.56 15.27 9.24
C ALA A 104 -6.21 14.10 10.17
N PHE A 105 -4.96 14.00 10.58
CA PHE A 105 -4.43 12.91 11.41
C PHE A 105 -4.00 13.42 12.77
N PHE A 106 -4.40 12.71 13.81
CA PHE A 106 -4.31 13.15 15.19
C PHE A 106 -3.77 12.06 16.09
N GLN A 107 -2.85 12.44 16.97
CA GLN A 107 -2.63 11.70 18.20
C GLN A 107 -3.68 12.08 19.23
N PHE A 108 -4.16 11.11 19.98
CA PHE A 108 -5.11 11.34 21.07
C PHE A 108 -4.69 10.62 22.34
N GLU A 109 -5.16 11.14 23.47
CA GLU A 109 -5.12 10.48 24.77
C GLU A 109 -6.56 10.09 25.12
N GLY A 110 -6.79 8.79 25.30
CA GLY A 110 -8.10 8.23 25.64
C GLY A 110 -8.24 7.89 27.12
N PRO A 111 -9.45 7.52 27.58
CA PRO A 111 -9.62 6.90 28.89
C PRO A 111 -8.70 5.67 28.96
N PRO A 112 -8.01 5.41 30.08
CA PRO A 112 -7.20 4.20 30.21
C PRO A 112 -8.07 2.98 29.89
N ASP A 113 -7.58 2.13 28.99
CA ASP A 113 -8.29 0.89 28.66
C ASP A 113 -8.50 0.11 29.96
N GLU A 114 -9.76 -0.21 30.27
CA GLU A 114 -10.13 -0.93 31.50
C GLU A 114 -9.38 -2.29 31.64
N HIS A 115 -8.81 -2.79 30.55
CA HIS A 115 -8.06 -4.06 30.50
C HIS A 115 -6.54 -3.93 30.69
N SER A 116 -5.96 -2.73 30.68
CA SER A 116 -4.50 -2.56 30.82
C SER A 116 -3.95 -2.88 32.22
N SER A 117 -4.82 -3.04 33.22
CA SER A 117 -4.43 -3.30 34.61
C SER A 117 -4.50 -4.76 35.07
N GLN A 118 -4.90 -5.71 34.21
CA GLN A 118 -4.95 -7.15 34.53
C GLN A 118 -4.02 -8.02 33.66
N GLN A 119 -2.78 -7.58 33.47
CA GLN A 119 -1.70 -8.41 32.91
C GLN A 119 -1.14 -9.43 33.93
N GLY A 120 -2.00 -10.33 34.39
CA GLY A 120 -1.61 -11.50 35.19
C GLY A 120 -1.89 -12.80 34.43
N ASP A 121 -0.88 -13.30 33.71
CA ASP A 121 -0.60 -14.70 33.30
C ASP A 121 -1.70 -15.64 32.76
N GLN A 122 -2.94 -15.21 32.51
CA GLN A 122 -3.96 -16.12 31.97
C GLN A 122 -3.91 -16.21 30.44
N VAL A 123 -3.04 -17.11 29.96
CA VAL A 123 -2.98 -17.61 28.58
C VAL A 123 -4.25 -18.42 28.31
N GLY A 124 -5.32 -17.77 27.81
CA GLY A 124 -6.52 -18.50 27.40
C GLY A 124 -7.76 -17.70 27.00
N HIS A 125 -7.72 -16.37 26.94
CA HIS A 125 -8.93 -15.61 26.66
C HIS A 125 -9.32 -15.56 25.18
N GLY A 126 -10.63 -15.64 24.95
CA GLY A 126 -11.28 -15.67 23.64
C GLY A 126 -11.05 -14.41 22.80
N PRO A 127 -11.75 -14.25 21.66
CA PRO A 127 -11.53 -13.13 20.74
C PRO A 127 -11.56 -11.79 21.49
N THR A 128 -10.46 -11.05 21.39
CA THR A 128 -10.31 -9.70 21.94
C THR A 128 -11.42 -8.85 21.34
N ASP A 129 -12.26 -8.25 22.17
CA ASP A 129 -13.34 -7.38 21.73
C ASP A 129 -12.74 -6.06 21.23
N LEU A 130 -12.39 -6.01 19.94
CA LEU A 130 -11.73 -4.86 19.31
C LEU A 130 -12.57 -3.56 19.38
N SER A 131 -13.89 -3.70 19.55
CA SER A 131 -14.79 -2.56 19.74
C SER A 131 -14.49 -1.73 20.99
N ARG A 132 -13.76 -2.31 21.96
CA ARG A 132 -13.38 -1.64 23.21
C ARG A 132 -12.09 -0.85 23.13
N THR A 133 -11.33 -0.97 22.04
CA THR A 133 -10.09 -0.21 21.87
C THR A 133 -10.39 1.29 21.86
N ALA A 134 -9.47 2.11 22.40
CA ALA A 134 -9.66 3.55 22.45
C ALA A 134 -9.89 4.17 21.05
N VAL A 135 -9.21 3.66 20.01
CA VAL A 135 -9.41 4.05 18.61
C VAL A 135 -10.82 3.72 18.14
N ALA A 136 -11.28 2.48 18.30
CA ALA A 136 -12.62 2.09 17.85
C ALA A 136 -13.71 2.90 18.56
N ARG A 137 -13.56 3.12 19.88
CA ARG A 137 -14.49 3.95 20.65
C ARG A 137 -14.54 5.39 20.15
N LEU A 138 -13.39 6.01 19.86
CA LEU A 138 -13.32 7.38 19.36
C LEU A 138 -13.89 7.49 17.95
N VAL A 139 -13.54 6.57 17.05
CA VAL A 139 -14.04 6.53 15.68
C VAL A 139 -15.55 6.34 15.66
N ASN A 140 -16.08 5.39 16.44
CA ASN A 140 -17.51 5.13 16.51
C ASN A 140 -18.26 6.32 17.14
N LEU A 141 -17.75 6.91 18.22
CA LEU A 141 -18.32 8.11 18.83
C LEU A 141 -18.49 9.23 17.80
N VAL A 142 -17.45 9.54 17.04
CA VAL A 142 -17.50 10.63 16.05
C VAL A 142 -18.45 10.29 14.90
N ASN A 143 -18.44 9.05 14.42
CA ASN A 143 -19.31 8.61 13.33
C ASN A 143 -20.80 8.55 13.74
N GLU A 144 -21.10 8.16 14.98
CA GLU A 144 -22.46 8.15 15.54
C GLU A 144 -23.04 9.57 15.66
N HIS A 145 -22.20 10.54 16.02
CA HIS A 145 -22.57 11.96 16.16
C HIS A 145 -22.29 12.79 14.89
N GLN A 146 -21.92 12.15 13.78
CA GLN A 146 -21.46 12.86 12.57
C GLN A 146 -22.48 13.91 12.09
N GLN A 147 -23.74 13.52 11.97
CA GLN A 147 -24.79 14.40 11.43
C GLN A 147 -25.10 15.58 12.34
N THR A 148 -25.21 15.33 13.64
CA THR A 148 -25.53 16.36 14.64
C THR A 148 -24.36 17.32 14.83
N LEU A 149 -23.11 16.84 14.76
CA LEU A 149 -21.92 17.67 14.69
C LEU A 149 -21.92 18.56 13.42
N TYR A 150 -22.21 17.97 12.25
CA TYR A 150 -22.31 18.71 10.99
C TYR A 150 -23.34 19.84 11.04
N ASN A 151 -24.48 19.61 11.69
CA ASN A 151 -25.58 20.57 11.78
C ASN A 151 -25.43 21.59 12.94
N GLY A 152 -24.47 21.42 13.86
CA GLY A 152 -24.37 22.25 15.08
C GLY A 152 -25.53 22.00 16.07
N GLU A 153 -26.02 20.76 16.09
CA GLU A 153 -27.13 20.32 16.95
C GLU A 153 -26.63 19.68 18.25
N GLU A 154 -25.34 19.38 18.35
CA GLU A 154 -24.73 18.78 19.53
C GLU A 154 -24.63 19.72 20.74
N ARG A 155 -24.71 19.12 21.93
CA ARG A 155 -24.58 19.82 23.21
C ARG A 155 -23.63 19.07 24.13
N LEU A 156 -22.75 19.83 24.78
CA LEU A 156 -21.90 19.30 25.86
C LEU A 156 -22.74 18.95 27.09
N LYS A 157 -22.20 18.12 28.00
CA LYS A 157 -22.87 17.72 29.25
C LYS A 157 -23.28 18.90 30.16
N ASP A 158 -22.62 20.04 30.04
CA ASP A 158 -22.97 21.27 30.77
C ASP A 158 -24.10 22.10 30.11
N GLY A 159 -24.61 21.65 28.96
CA GLY A 159 -25.69 22.28 28.20
C GLY A 159 -25.21 23.23 27.10
N THR A 160 -23.92 23.50 27.00
CA THR A 160 -23.32 24.36 25.95
C THR A 160 -23.58 23.77 24.58
N GLN A 161 -24.20 24.56 23.68
CA GLN A 161 -24.43 24.16 22.30
C GLN A 161 -23.16 24.40 21.47
N LEU A 162 -22.79 23.41 20.67
CA LEU A 162 -21.67 23.51 19.74
C LEU A 162 -22.12 24.15 18.43
N GLY A 163 -21.23 24.92 17.80
CA GLY A 163 -21.41 25.35 16.43
C GLY A 163 -21.29 24.16 15.45
N PRO A 164 -21.68 24.35 14.17
CA PRO A 164 -21.47 23.35 13.13
C PRO A 164 -19.99 22.97 13.00
N ILE A 165 -19.72 21.66 12.93
CA ILE A 165 -18.38 21.09 12.69
C ILE A 165 -18.51 20.27 11.40
N PRO A 166 -17.86 20.66 10.29
CA PRO A 166 -18.10 20.05 8.98
C PRO A 166 -17.43 18.68 8.85
N ILE A 167 -17.68 17.76 9.78
CA ILE A 167 -17.08 16.42 9.80
C ILE A 167 -17.83 15.48 8.87
N ALA A 168 -17.08 14.81 8.00
CA ALA A 168 -17.57 13.86 7.01
C ALA A 168 -17.34 12.40 7.41
N GLY A 169 -16.47 12.15 8.38
CA GLY A 169 -16.26 10.83 8.96
C GLY A 169 -14.96 10.75 9.77
N ALA A 170 -14.86 9.69 10.55
CA ALA A 170 -13.67 9.29 11.28
C ALA A 170 -13.24 7.88 10.85
N GLY A 171 -11.94 7.64 10.89
CA GLY A 171 -11.33 6.34 10.65
C GLY A 171 -10.10 6.13 11.54
N PRO A 172 -9.66 4.88 11.73
CA PRO A 172 -8.36 4.60 12.32
C PRO A 172 -7.22 5.01 11.36
N ASN A 173 -6.05 5.36 11.90
CA ASN A 173 -4.84 5.47 11.07
C ASN A 173 -4.33 4.05 10.74
N LEU A 174 -4.89 3.47 9.69
CA LEU A 174 -4.59 2.11 9.27
C LEU A 174 -3.14 1.94 8.82
N CYS A 175 -2.55 0.81 9.16
CA CYS A 175 -1.24 0.41 8.68
C CYS A 175 -1.34 -0.10 7.23
N CYS A 176 -0.37 0.28 6.39
CA CYS A 176 -0.14 -0.34 5.09
C CYS A 176 0.80 -1.52 5.32
N GLY A 177 0.28 -2.75 5.31
CA GLY A 177 1.02 -3.93 5.77
C GLY A 177 1.16 -4.01 7.29
N GLY A 178 1.26 -5.22 7.83
CA GLY A 178 1.59 -5.46 9.25
C GLY A 178 1.25 -6.86 9.73
N SER A 179 1.85 -7.28 10.84
CA SER A 179 1.63 -8.53 11.56
C SER A 179 1.04 -8.23 12.94
N ASN A 180 0.07 -9.02 13.40
CA ASN A 180 -0.33 -8.99 14.80
C ASN A 180 0.60 -9.83 15.72
N GLY A 181 1.66 -10.46 15.18
CA GLY A 181 2.65 -11.21 15.97
C GLY A 181 2.11 -12.45 16.70
N ASP A 182 0.82 -12.77 16.58
CA ASP A 182 0.20 -13.93 17.22
C ASP A 182 0.36 -15.16 16.31
N PRO A 183 1.20 -16.16 16.67
CA PRO A 183 1.38 -17.37 15.85
C PRO A 183 0.11 -18.25 15.78
N THR A 184 -0.86 -18.04 16.66
CA THR A 184 -2.15 -18.75 16.69
C THR A 184 -3.25 -18.03 15.90
N ARG A 185 -3.08 -16.74 15.62
CA ARG A 185 -3.97 -15.93 14.79
C ARG A 185 -3.16 -15.00 13.88
N PRO A 186 -2.20 -15.50 13.11
CA PRO A 186 -1.33 -14.63 12.33
C PRO A 186 -2.15 -13.95 11.26
N VAL A 187 -2.47 -12.69 11.46
CA VAL A 187 -3.02 -11.84 10.41
C VAL A 187 -1.88 -10.92 10.02
N THR A 188 -0.93 -11.46 9.25
CA THR A 188 -0.12 -10.61 8.37
C THR A 188 -0.83 -10.49 7.05
N THR A 189 -1.13 -9.26 6.68
CA THR A 189 -1.50 -8.90 5.31
C THR A 189 -0.47 -7.92 4.80
N GLY A 190 -0.10 -8.04 3.52
CA GLY A 190 0.95 -7.20 2.94
C GLY A 190 1.88 -7.89 1.95
N CYS A 191 2.67 -7.04 1.30
CA CYS A 191 3.71 -7.44 0.38
C CYS A 191 5.08 -7.40 1.07
N PRO A 192 5.99 -8.33 0.72
CA PRO A 192 5.91 -9.32 -0.35
C PRO A 192 5.29 -10.63 0.17
N LEU A 193 5.12 -11.62 -0.69
CA LEU A 193 4.61 -12.93 -0.26
C LEU A 193 5.62 -13.73 0.57
N THR A 194 6.87 -13.83 0.12
CA THR A 194 7.96 -14.60 0.75
C THR A 194 9.23 -13.77 0.85
N PRO A 195 10.20 -14.15 1.71
CA PRO A 195 11.52 -13.54 1.68
C PRO A 195 12.16 -13.67 0.29
N PRO A 196 13.01 -12.72 -0.13
CA PRO A 196 13.77 -12.85 -1.37
C PRO A 196 14.66 -14.09 -1.29
N ILE A 197 14.76 -14.82 -2.41
CA ILE A 197 15.59 -16.02 -2.50
C ILE A 197 16.81 -15.68 -3.38
N PRO A 198 18.04 -16.01 -3.00
CA PRO A 198 19.21 -15.69 -3.81
C PRO A 198 19.15 -16.31 -5.22
N VAL A 199 19.80 -15.64 -6.17
CA VAL A 199 20.15 -16.21 -7.47
C VAL A 199 21.56 -16.79 -7.38
N GLU A 200 21.78 -17.98 -7.95
CA GLU A 200 23.09 -18.65 -7.92
C GLU A 200 24.18 -17.81 -8.60
N ALA A 201 25.41 -17.97 -8.14
CA ALA A 201 26.54 -17.14 -8.61
C ALA A 201 26.93 -17.38 -10.07
N ASP A 202 26.68 -18.58 -10.59
CA ASP A 202 26.99 -18.98 -11.98
C ASP A 202 25.85 -18.71 -12.96
N THR A 203 24.75 -18.16 -12.46
CA THR A 203 23.52 -17.93 -13.20
C THR A 203 23.54 -16.55 -13.85
N GLU A 204 23.58 -16.52 -15.18
CA GLU A 204 23.52 -15.30 -16.00
C GLU A 204 22.66 -15.55 -17.25
N ASP A 205 21.92 -14.54 -17.71
CA ASP A 205 21.32 -14.59 -19.03
C ASP A 205 22.41 -14.36 -20.09
N ALA A 206 22.86 -15.44 -20.72
CA ALA A 206 23.87 -15.39 -21.78
C ALA A 206 23.46 -14.49 -22.97
N SER A 207 22.16 -14.26 -23.17
CA SER A 207 21.66 -13.37 -24.22
C SER A 207 21.66 -11.90 -23.83
N SER A 208 21.69 -11.60 -22.53
CA SER A 208 21.66 -10.24 -21.98
C SER A 208 22.58 -10.13 -20.75
N PRO A 209 23.92 -10.24 -20.90
CA PRO A 209 24.83 -10.20 -19.75
C PRO A 209 24.59 -8.98 -18.86
N GLY A 210 24.49 -9.23 -17.55
CA GLY A 210 24.23 -8.19 -16.56
C GLY A 210 22.77 -7.72 -16.45
N LEU A 211 21.83 -8.35 -17.15
CA LEU A 211 20.40 -8.03 -17.14
C LEU A 211 19.55 -9.31 -17.05
N TRP A 212 18.29 -9.14 -16.62
CA TRP A 212 17.26 -10.17 -16.68
C TRP A 212 15.99 -9.57 -17.31
N PRO A 213 15.96 -9.36 -18.63
CA PRO A 213 14.90 -8.57 -19.26
C PRO A 213 13.55 -9.28 -19.21
N ILE A 214 12.51 -8.57 -18.82
CA ILE A 214 11.11 -8.98 -18.85
C ILE A 214 10.56 -8.71 -20.25
N GLN A 215 10.12 -9.77 -20.91
CA GLN A 215 9.55 -9.73 -22.24
C GLN A 215 8.03 -9.77 -22.19
N LEU A 216 7.39 -8.95 -23.01
CA LEU A 216 5.94 -8.92 -23.22
C LEU A 216 5.60 -9.41 -24.64
N PRO A 217 5.76 -10.71 -24.95
CA PRO A 217 5.74 -11.20 -26.32
C PRO A 217 4.38 -11.05 -27.02
N GLU A 218 3.28 -10.92 -26.27
CA GLU A 218 1.94 -10.84 -26.85
C GLU A 218 1.39 -9.42 -26.96
N LEU A 219 2.11 -8.44 -26.40
CA LEU A 219 1.72 -7.03 -26.45
C LEU A 219 1.53 -6.57 -27.91
N PRO A 220 0.52 -5.73 -28.22
CA PRO A 220 0.36 -5.13 -29.54
C PRO A 220 1.64 -4.49 -30.07
N HIS A 221 1.86 -4.57 -31.38
CA HIS A 221 3.06 -4.03 -32.04
C HIS A 221 3.30 -2.56 -31.73
N GLU A 222 2.24 -1.75 -31.68
CA GLU A 222 2.37 -0.32 -31.39
C GLU A 222 2.81 -0.06 -29.94
N LEU A 223 2.29 -0.80 -28.95
CA LEU A 223 2.78 -0.70 -27.58
C LEU A 223 4.24 -1.17 -27.46
N LYS A 224 4.63 -2.22 -28.19
CA LYS A 224 6.03 -2.72 -28.20
C LYS A 224 7.06 -1.71 -28.68
N LYS A 225 6.67 -0.68 -29.44
CA LYS A 225 7.55 0.42 -29.86
C LYS A 225 7.68 1.54 -28.84
N MET A 226 6.72 1.63 -27.92
CA MET A 226 6.72 2.66 -26.88
C MET A 226 7.69 2.26 -25.77
N THR A 227 8.19 3.25 -25.05
CA THR A 227 9.22 3.14 -24.02
C THR A 227 8.83 3.83 -22.71
N GLY A 228 7.62 4.40 -22.62
CA GLY A 228 7.16 5.23 -21.51
C GLY A 228 7.61 6.69 -21.61
N ASP A 229 8.16 7.12 -22.75
CA ASP A 229 8.73 8.45 -22.93
C ASP A 229 7.70 9.54 -22.61
N GLY A 230 8.08 10.52 -21.79
CA GLY A 230 7.23 11.64 -21.36
C GLY A 230 6.14 11.28 -20.35
N VAL A 231 6.15 10.07 -19.78
CA VAL A 231 5.29 9.66 -18.66
C VAL A 231 6.09 9.67 -17.37
N THR A 232 5.51 10.18 -16.29
CA THR A 232 6.08 10.07 -14.94
C THR A 232 5.43 8.92 -14.19
N VAL A 233 6.24 8.04 -13.59
CA VAL A 233 5.77 6.89 -12.82
C VAL A 233 6.29 7.01 -11.39
N PHE A 234 5.37 7.15 -10.43
CA PHE A 234 5.68 7.13 -9.01
C PHE A 234 5.63 5.70 -8.48
N VAL A 235 6.63 5.33 -7.70
CA VAL A 235 6.68 4.09 -6.91
C VAL A 235 6.61 4.47 -5.43
N LEU A 236 5.47 4.21 -4.78
CA LEU A 236 5.28 4.46 -3.36
C LEU A 236 5.51 3.15 -2.61
N ASP A 237 6.68 2.97 -2.00
CA ASP A 237 7.10 1.68 -1.44
C ASP A 237 8.18 1.84 -0.32
N SER A 238 8.86 0.76 0.09
CA SER A 238 10.10 0.81 0.87
C SER A 238 11.31 1.06 -0.02
N LEU A 239 12.38 1.65 0.52
CA LEU A 239 13.61 1.92 -0.23
C LEU A 239 14.86 1.59 0.60
N PRO A 240 15.91 1.00 -0.01
CA PRO A 240 17.20 0.84 0.62
C PRO A 240 17.91 2.17 0.75
N SER A 241 18.90 2.26 1.63
CA SER A 241 19.69 3.49 1.75
C SER A 241 20.50 3.73 0.48
N GLU A 242 20.78 4.99 0.17
CA GLU A 242 21.65 5.35 -0.97
C GLU A 242 23.03 4.69 -0.88
N GLY A 243 23.57 4.56 0.34
CA GLY A 243 24.83 3.85 0.59
C GLY A 243 24.76 2.37 0.23
N ASP A 244 23.65 1.70 0.54
CA ASP A 244 23.44 0.29 0.17
C ASP A 244 23.39 0.11 -1.34
N MET A 245 22.65 0.97 -2.03
CA MET A 245 22.56 0.94 -3.49
C MET A 245 23.91 1.16 -4.16
N ARG A 246 24.65 2.20 -3.77
CA ARG A 246 25.97 2.51 -4.36
C ARG A 246 26.98 1.40 -4.10
N ARG A 247 26.97 0.81 -2.90
CA ARG A 247 27.82 -0.35 -2.58
C ARG A 247 27.47 -1.54 -3.46
N ALA A 248 26.19 -1.90 -3.54
CA ALA A 248 25.73 -3.06 -4.31
C ALA A 248 26.00 -2.89 -5.81
N ALA A 249 25.77 -1.71 -6.38
CA ALA A 249 26.10 -1.44 -7.78
C ALA A 249 27.60 -1.52 -8.07
N SER A 250 28.43 -1.01 -7.16
CA SER A 250 29.89 -1.11 -7.28
C SER A 250 30.36 -2.56 -7.20
N ALA A 251 29.73 -3.38 -6.35
CA ALA A 251 30.04 -4.80 -6.20
C ALA A 251 29.54 -5.64 -7.38
N GLY A 252 28.37 -5.32 -7.92
CA GLY A 252 27.77 -6.02 -9.06
C GLY A 252 28.47 -5.74 -10.37
N GLY A 253 28.96 -4.50 -10.58
CA GLY A 253 29.69 -4.12 -11.80
C GLY A 253 28.92 -4.47 -13.07
N GLU A 254 29.58 -5.15 -14.00
CA GLU A 254 28.97 -5.58 -15.28
C GLU A 254 27.94 -6.71 -15.11
N HIS A 255 27.88 -7.36 -13.94
CA HIS A 255 26.90 -8.41 -13.66
C HIS A 255 25.53 -7.86 -13.25
N ASN A 256 25.38 -6.54 -13.08
CA ASN A 256 24.09 -5.92 -12.78
C ASN A 256 23.98 -4.49 -13.35
N LEU A 257 23.79 -4.42 -14.66
CA LEU A 257 23.65 -3.16 -15.39
C LEU A 257 22.33 -2.44 -15.05
N LEU A 258 21.28 -3.19 -14.67
CA LEU A 258 20.01 -2.61 -14.27
C LEU A 258 20.15 -1.79 -12.98
N LEU A 259 20.85 -2.32 -11.96
CA LEU A 259 21.07 -1.58 -10.72
C LEU A 259 21.87 -0.30 -10.94
N LEU A 260 22.88 -0.35 -11.83
CA LEU A 260 23.63 0.83 -12.22
C LEU A 260 22.75 1.87 -12.94
N ASP A 261 21.90 1.42 -13.85
CA ASP A 261 20.94 2.28 -14.55
C ASP A 261 19.94 2.93 -13.59
N LEU A 262 19.40 2.17 -12.62
CA LEU A 262 18.48 2.68 -11.61
C LEU A 262 19.11 3.81 -10.79
N ILE A 263 20.33 3.62 -10.29
CA ILE A 263 21.02 4.65 -9.48
C ILE A 263 21.26 5.94 -10.27
N ASN A 264 21.46 5.85 -11.57
CA ASN A 264 21.77 6.99 -12.42
C ASN A 264 20.52 7.70 -12.95
N ASN A 265 19.39 7.00 -13.10
CA ASN A 265 18.24 7.49 -13.85
C ASN A 265 16.92 7.49 -13.08
N VAL A 266 16.87 6.96 -11.86
CA VAL A 266 15.69 7.00 -10.98
C VAL A 266 15.88 8.01 -9.86
N THR A 267 14.84 8.77 -9.55
CA THR A 267 14.85 9.71 -8.42
C THR A 267 14.38 8.99 -7.16
N PHE A 268 15.15 9.06 -6.07
CA PHE A 268 14.79 8.45 -4.79
C PHE A 268 14.53 9.54 -3.74
N THR A 269 13.38 9.47 -3.09
CA THR A 269 12.95 10.41 -2.04
C THR A 269 12.70 9.66 -0.74
N TYR A 270 13.30 10.13 0.34
CA TYR A 270 13.26 9.51 1.67
C TYR A 270 12.58 10.44 2.67
N PRO A 271 11.24 10.63 2.60
CA PRO A 271 10.56 11.37 3.65
C PRO A 271 10.74 10.63 4.99
N ALA A 272 10.80 11.39 6.08
CA ALA A 272 10.87 10.82 7.42
C ALA A 272 9.61 10.00 7.70
N LEU A 273 9.80 8.78 8.19
CA LEU A 273 8.69 7.95 8.67
C LEU A 273 8.47 8.23 10.17
N PRO A 274 7.24 8.06 10.69
CA PRO A 274 6.96 8.14 12.12
C PRO A 274 7.83 7.16 12.92
N GLU A 275 8.13 7.51 14.18
CA GLU A 275 9.01 6.72 15.04
C GLU A 275 8.54 5.27 15.19
N ILE A 276 7.22 5.04 15.25
CA ILE A 276 6.61 3.70 15.33
C ILE A 276 6.96 2.81 14.13
N LEU A 277 7.29 3.40 12.98
CA LEU A 277 7.67 2.69 11.77
C LEU A 277 9.19 2.60 11.58
N ASP A 278 9.94 3.67 11.89
CA ASP A 278 11.36 3.78 11.52
C ASP A 278 12.33 3.41 12.65
N ARG A 279 11.88 3.40 13.92
CA ARG A 279 12.74 3.05 15.05
C ARG A 279 12.76 1.52 15.23
N PRO A 280 13.92 0.86 15.09
CA PRO A 280 14.01 -0.57 15.32
C PRO A 280 13.63 -0.91 16.77
N GLY A 281 12.73 -1.87 16.93
CA GLY A 281 12.28 -2.33 18.24
C GLY A 281 11.27 -3.46 18.16
N PRO A 282 10.95 -4.12 19.29
CA PRO A 282 10.01 -5.24 19.31
C PRO A 282 8.57 -4.88 18.89
N GLN A 283 8.25 -3.58 18.89
CA GLN A 283 6.94 -3.04 18.51
C GLN A 283 6.89 -2.52 17.06
N GLN A 284 8.01 -2.60 16.33
CA GLN A 284 8.04 -2.14 14.95
C GLN A 284 7.09 -2.97 14.11
N THR A 285 6.23 -2.31 13.34
CA THR A 285 5.32 -3.00 12.43
C THR A 285 6.12 -3.67 11.31
N MET A 286 5.83 -4.94 11.06
CA MET A 286 6.50 -5.74 10.03
C MET A 286 5.46 -6.55 9.25
N THR A 287 5.70 -6.80 7.97
CA THR A 287 4.87 -7.71 7.16
C THR A 287 5.70 -8.80 6.48
N GLY A 288 5.02 -9.79 5.91
CA GLY A 288 5.62 -10.93 5.22
C GLY A 288 5.11 -12.28 5.73
N LYS A 289 5.31 -13.30 4.91
CA LYS A 289 5.11 -14.71 5.28
C LYS A 289 6.39 -15.48 4.97
N ASP A 290 6.69 -16.48 5.76
CA ASP A 290 7.79 -17.39 5.47
C ASP A 290 7.44 -18.32 4.29
N ILE A 291 8.36 -19.19 3.88
CA ILE A 291 8.17 -20.13 2.78
C ILE A 291 7.11 -21.21 3.07
N GLN A 292 6.69 -21.37 4.33
CA GLN A 292 5.59 -22.22 4.75
C GLN A 292 4.26 -21.45 4.88
N GLY A 293 4.25 -20.15 4.58
CA GLY A 293 3.08 -19.27 4.67
C GLY A 293 2.76 -18.82 6.10
N ARG A 294 3.65 -19.03 7.08
CA ARG A 294 3.50 -18.49 8.43
C ARG A 294 3.79 -17.00 8.39
N ALA A 295 2.94 -16.20 9.04
CA ALA A 295 3.24 -14.79 9.22
C ALA A 295 4.55 -14.60 9.98
N VAL A 296 5.52 -13.99 9.32
CA VAL A 296 6.76 -13.56 9.96
C VAL A 296 7.23 -12.30 9.26
N GLY A 297 7.55 -11.29 10.06
CA GLY A 297 8.19 -10.08 9.54
C GLY A 297 9.63 -10.36 9.18
N PHE A 298 10.07 -9.86 8.03
CA PHE A 298 11.49 -9.89 7.64
C PHE A 298 11.90 -8.60 6.98
N ARG A 299 13.19 -8.28 7.11
CA ARG A 299 13.74 -7.04 6.59
C ARG A 299 13.90 -7.13 5.09
N MET A 300 13.32 -6.19 4.37
CA MET A 300 13.33 -6.08 2.91
C MET A 300 13.15 -4.62 2.47
N PRO A 301 14.20 -3.80 2.63
CA PRO A 301 14.18 -2.43 2.15
C PRO A 301 14.25 -2.33 0.60
N ASP A 302 14.68 -3.40 -0.09
CA ASP A 302 14.87 -3.44 -1.55
C ASP A 302 13.57 -3.58 -2.36
N HIS A 303 12.40 -3.70 -1.72
CA HIS A 303 11.14 -3.99 -2.42
C HIS A 303 10.79 -2.92 -3.46
N GLY A 304 10.79 -1.64 -3.06
CA GLY A 304 10.51 -0.54 -3.99
C GLY A 304 11.58 -0.36 -5.06
N LEU A 305 12.84 -0.65 -4.74
CA LEU A 305 13.94 -0.61 -5.71
C LEU A 305 13.73 -1.68 -6.78
N PHE A 306 13.31 -2.89 -6.41
CA PHE A 306 13.01 -3.93 -7.37
C PHE A 306 11.77 -3.60 -8.22
N VAL A 307 10.70 -3.08 -7.60
CA VAL A 307 9.52 -2.58 -8.31
C VAL A 307 9.92 -1.54 -9.37
N ALA A 308 10.80 -0.60 -9.03
CA ALA A 308 11.33 0.38 -9.98
C ALA A 308 12.16 -0.27 -11.09
N GLY A 309 12.95 -1.31 -10.77
CA GLY A 309 13.69 -2.12 -11.74
C GLY A 309 12.80 -2.73 -12.82
N ILE A 310 11.67 -3.32 -12.43
CA ILE A 310 10.69 -3.89 -13.39
C ILE A 310 10.15 -2.80 -14.32
N ILE A 311 9.77 -1.64 -13.76
CA ILE A 311 9.22 -0.53 -14.55
C ILE A 311 10.28 -0.02 -15.54
N ARG A 312 11.52 0.15 -15.07
CA ARG A 312 12.64 0.65 -15.87
C ARG A 312 12.99 -0.28 -17.01
N ASP A 313 12.96 -1.59 -16.78
CA ASP A 313 13.26 -2.58 -17.81
C ASP A 313 12.21 -2.59 -18.94
N ILE A 314 10.91 -2.49 -18.60
CA ILE A 314 9.82 -2.55 -19.58
C ILE A 314 9.53 -1.19 -20.23
N ALA A 315 9.71 -0.09 -19.50
CA ALA A 315 9.48 1.29 -19.91
C ALA A 315 10.73 2.15 -19.65
N PRO A 316 11.82 1.94 -20.42
CA PRO A 316 13.14 2.52 -20.13
C PRO A 316 13.24 4.04 -20.29
N ASN A 317 12.25 4.70 -20.89
CA ASN A 317 12.23 6.16 -21.02
C ASN A 317 11.16 6.82 -20.13
N ALA A 318 10.44 6.05 -19.30
CA ALA A 318 9.61 6.64 -18.25
C ALA A 318 10.48 7.37 -17.23
N HIS A 319 10.00 8.52 -16.76
CA HIS A 319 10.62 9.20 -15.61
C HIS A 319 10.11 8.53 -14.34
N ILE A 320 10.98 7.83 -13.62
CA ILE A 320 10.60 7.07 -12.43
C ILE A 320 11.03 7.83 -11.17
N GLU A 321 10.09 7.98 -10.24
CA GLU A 321 10.33 8.56 -8.93
C GLU A 321 9.89 7.59 -7.83
N CYS A 322 10.83 7.14 -7.03
CA CYS A 322 10.61 6.29 -5.87
C CYS A 322 10.48 7.13 -4.61
N ILE A 323 9.40 6.96 -3.85
CA ILE A 323 9.16 7.66 -2.59
C ILE A 323 8.97 6.63 -1.48
N ARG A 324 9.80 6.71 -0.43
CA ARG A 324 9.70 5.84 0.74
C ARG A 324 8.42 6.14 1.51
N VAL A 325 7.44 5.24 1.48
CA VAL A 325 6.22 5.30 2.31
C VAL A 325 6.07 4.10 3.23
N LEU A 326 6.93 3.09 3.06
CA LEU A 326 7.03 1.91 3.90
C LEU A 326 8.42 1.86 4.56
N ASN A 327 8.49 1.30 5.76
CA ASN A 327 9.75 1.02 6.45
C ASN A 327 10.50 -0.17 5.81
N ASP A 328 11.63 -0.53 6.40
CA ASP A 328 12.47 -1.64 5.93
C ASP A 328 11.81 -3.02 6.06
N TYR A 329 10.60 -3.11 6.61
CA TYR A 329 9.79 -4.32 6.75
C TYR A 329 8.50 -4.24 5.95
N CYS A 330 8.43 -3.31 4.98
CA CYS A 330 7.26 -3.04 4.14
C CYS A 330 5.98 -2.70 4.90
N ALA A 331 6.11 -2.08 6.08
CA ALA A 331 5.00 -1.51 6.83
C ALA A 331 4.98 0.02 6.72
N GLY A 332 3.79 0.59 6.51
CA GLY A 332 3.53 2.02 6.40
C GLY A 332 2.27 2.43 7.16
N THR A 333 1.83 3.67 7.00
CA THR A 333 0.51 4.12 7.47
C THR A 333 -0.22 4.88 6.38
N VAL A 334 -1.55 4.87 6.45
CA VAL A 334 -2.41 5.64 5.55
C VAL A 334 -2.11 7.15 5.67
N GLN A 335 -1.68 7.65 6.83
CA GLN A 335 -1.22 9.02 6.97
C GLN A 335 -0.07 9.38 6.03
N ILE A 336 0.99 8.58 6.01
CA ILE A 336 2.17 8.83 5.18
C ILE A 336 1.81 8.70 3.71
N LEU A 337 1.05 7.67 3.35
CA LEU A 337 0.56 7.49 1.99
C LEU A 337 -0.28 8.68 1.52
N THR A 338 -1.24 9.14 2.34
CA THR A 338 -2.09 10.30 2.04
C THR A 338 -1.28 11.57 1.85
N GLY A 339 -0.26 11.79 2.69
CA GLY A 339 0.62 12.95 2.57
C GLY A 339 1.46 12.97 1.30
N GLN A 340 1.99 11.82 0.87
CA GLN A 340 2.73 11.74 -0.39
C GLN A 340 1.81 11.91 -1.61
N LEU A 341 0.59 11.36 -1.56
CA LEU A 341 -0.41 11.60 -2.60
C LEU A 341 -0.81 13.08 -2.69
N HIS A 342 -0.93 13.78 -1.56
CA HIS A 342 -1.15 15.22 -1.53
C HIS A 342 0.03 15.99 -2.14
N SER A 343 1.27 15.63 -1.82
CA SER A 343 2.46 16.25 -2.42
C SER A 343 2.50 16.10 -3.95
N ILE A 344 2.13 14.92 -4.47
CA ILE A 344 2.01 14.68 -5.91
C ILE A 344 0.88 15.53 -6.51
N LEU A 345 -0.25 15.66 -5.80
CA LEU A 345 -1.36 16.49 -6.23
C LEU A 345 -0.95 17.97 -6.38
N ASP A 346 -0.20 18.50 -5.41
CA ASP A 346 0.33 19.87 -5.46
C ASP A 346 1.24 20.07 -6.68
N ARG A 347 2.11 19.10 -6.99
CA ARG A 347 2.97 19.13 -8.18
C ARG A 347 2.18 19.11 -9.50
N ILE A 348 1.03 18.42 -9.53
CA ILE A 348 0.14 18.40 -10.70
C ILE A 348 -0.60 19.73 -10.86
N GLN A 349 -1.03 20.33 -9.74
CA GLN A 349 -1.83 21.57 -9.77
C GLN A 349 -0.97 22.81 -10.01
N TYR A 350 0.18 22.89 -9.35
CA TYR A 350 0.96 24.12 -9.21
C TYR A 350 2.44 23.94 -9.56
N GLY A 351 2.86 22.72 -9.93
CA GLY A 351 4.27 22.38 -10.06
C GLY A 351 4.67 21.79 -11.42
N ASP A 352 5.70 20.97 -11.38
CA ASP A 352 6.42 20.42 -12.53
C ASP A 352 5.66 19.32 -13.29
N LEU A 353 4.59 18.78 -12.69
CA LEU A 353 3.75 17.73 -13.29
C LEU A 353 2.52 18.28 -14.01
N GLN A 354 2.34 19.60 -14.08
CA GLN A 354 1.19 20.19 -14.77
C GLN A 354 1.13 19.73 -16.23
N GLY A 355 0.01 19.09 -16.60
CA GLY A 355 -0.22 18.57 -17.96
C GLY A 355 0.59 17.33 -18.33
N ARG A 356 1.28 16.69 -17.37
CA ARG A 356 2.01 15.43 -17.61
C ARG A 356 1.12 14.21 -17.38
N ASP A 357 1.37 13.15 -18.14
CA ASP A 357 0.81 11.83 -17.87
C ASP A 357 1.51 11.25 -16.62
N VAL A 358 0.72 10.83 -15.63
CA VAL A 358 1.22 10.31 -14.36
C VAL A 358 0.61 8.93 -14.06
N VAL A 359 1.49 7.99 -13.71
CA VAL A 359 1.12 6.67 -13.20
C VAL A 359 1.62 6.55 -11.75
N ILE A 360 0.80 6.02 -10.85
CA ILE A 360 1.20 5.72 -9.46
C ILE A 360 1.10 4.21 -9.25
N ASN A 361 2.25 3.58 -9.06
CA ASN A 361 2.38 2.19 -8.68
C ASN A 361 2.25 2.04 -7.16
N MET A 362 1.26 1.26 -6.72
CA MET A 362 1.01 0.91 -5.32
C MET A 362 1.17 -0.59 -5.13
N SER A 363 2.43 -1.04 -5.00
CA SER A 363 2.80 -2.43 -4.69
C SER A 363 2.70 -2.70 -3.17
N LEU A 364 1.65 -2.18 -2.55
CA LEU A 364 1.39 -2.25 -1.12
C LEU A 364 -0.07 -2.59 -0.89
N GLU A 365 -0.37 -3.07 0.30
CA GLU A 365 -1.71 -3.50 0.66
C GLU A 365 -2.09 -2.92 2.02
N ILE A 366 -3.36 -2.61 2.17
CA ILE A 366 -3.97 -2.28 3.45
C ILE A 366 -4.86 -3.47 3.81
N PRO A 367 -4.78 -3.95 5.06
CA PRO A 367 -5.49 -5.12 5.54
C PRO A 367 -6.98 -5.16 5.17
N ASP A 368 -7.50 -6.38 5.13
CA ASP A 368 -8.89 -6.64 4.83
C ASP A 368 -9.83 -6.01 5.86
N ASP A 369 -11.12 -6.03 5.55
CA ASP A 369 -12.11 -5.34 6.36
C ASP A 369 -12.55 -6.13 7.60
N VAL A 370 -12.00 -7.33 7.88
CA VAL A 370 -12.48 -8.21 8.96
C VAL A 370 -12.30 -7.52 10.31
N ASP A 371 -11.09 -7.06 10.64
CA ASP A 371 -10.82 -6.47 11.96
C ASP A 371 -11.53 -5.12 12.14
N VAL A 372 -11.63 -4.33 11.07
CA VAL A 372 -12.38 -3.07 11.09
C VAL A 372 -13.88 -3.34 11.34
N LYS A 373 -14.47 -4.34 10.67
CA LYS A 373 -15.86 -4.77 10.93
C LYS A 373 -16.05 -5.32 12.33
N THR A 374 -15.13 -6.15 12.82
CA THR A 374 -15.17 -6.73 14.18
C THR A 374 -15.08 -5.65 15.26
N SER A 375 -14.50 -4.50 14.94
CA SER A 375 -14.44 -3.32 15.81
C SER A 375 -15.71 -2.45 15.78
N GLY A 376 -16.69 -2.80 14.95
CA GLY A 376 -17.92 -2.02 14.77
C GLY A 376 -17.74 -0.74 13.94
N ILE A 377 -16.56 -0.52 13.35
CA ILE A 377 -16.25 0.68 12.58
C ILE A 377 -16.92 0.61 11.20
N ASP A 378 -17.59 1.69 10.78
CA ASP A 378 -18.13 1.80 9.42
C ASP A 378 -16.98 1.92 8.39
N LEU A 379 -16.87 0.90 7.55
CA LEU A 379 -15.85 0.83 6.49
C LEU A 379 -15.92 1.95 5.48
N ASN A 380 -17.12 2.44 5.17
CA ASN A 380 -17.28 3.51 4.18
C ASN A 380 -16.60 4.79 4.68
N LEU A 381 -16.62 5.01 6.00
CA LEU A 381 -16.02 6.17 6.65
C LEU A 381 -14.54 5.94 6.96
N ALA A 382 -14.17 4.73 7.39
CA ALA A 382 -12.78 4.37 7.73
C ALA A 382 -11.79 4.54 6.57
N ARG A 383 -12.27 4.47 5.32
CA ARG A 383 -11.46 4.56 4.10
C ARG A 383 -11.51 5.91 3.41
N LEU A 384 -12.36 6.83 3.92
CA LEU A 384 -12.72 8.06 3.21
C LEU A 384 -11.52 8.97 2.93
N GLN A 385 -10.57 9.09 3.86
CA GLN A 385 -9.40 9.96 3.71
C GLN A 385 -8.50 9.57 2.52
N LEU A 386 -8.18 8.27 2.39
CA LEU A 386 -7.31 7.79 1.34
C LEU A 386 -8.05 7.80 0.00
N LEU A 387 -9.35 7.45 0.03
CA LEU A 387 -10.21 7.57 -1.13
C LEU A 387 -10.27 9.01 -1.66
N ALA A 388 -10.32 10.01 -0.77
CA ALA A 388 -10.28 11.42 -1.14
C ALA A 388 -8.99 11.79 -1.86
N ALA A 389 -7.83 11.34 -1.35
CA ALA A 389 -6.54 11.57 -2.01
C ALA A 389 -6.48 10.91 -3.41
N ILE A 390 -6.85 9.63 -3.49
CA ILE A 390 -6.86 8.85 -4.73
C ILE A 390 -7.80 9.48 -5.77
N ARG A 391 -9.02 9.86 -5.37
CA ARG A 391 -9.98 10.50 -6.28
C ARG A 391 -9.51 11.86 -6.78
N SER A 392 -8.89 12.67 -5.93
CA SER A 392 -8.37 13.99 -6.32
C SER A 392 -7.40 13.91 -7.48
N LEU A 393 -6.51 12.92 -7.40
CA LEU A 393 -5.51 12.60 -8.42
C LEU A 393 -6.17 11.95 -9.64
N SER A 394 -7.06 10.97 -9.43
CA SER A 394 -7.79 10.29 -10.52
C SER A 394 -8.59 11.28 -11.38
N ASN A 395 -9.27 12.25 -10.76
CA ASN A 395 -10.03 13.31 -11.45
C ASN A 395 -9.12 14.23 -12.31
N ARG A 396 -7.81 14.18 -12.09
CA ARG A 396 -6.79 14.89 -12.88
C ARG A 396 -6.09 13.99 -13.91
N GLY A 397 -6.62 12.79 -14.13
CA GLY A 397 -6.11 11.85 -15.13
C GLY A 397 -4.94 11.00 -14.66
N VAL A 398 -4.60 11.02 -13.37
CA VAL A 398 -3.60 10.11 -12.79
C VAL A 398 -4.15 8.68 -12.82
N ILE A 399 -3.35 7.73 -13.30
CA ILE A 399 -3.69 6.31 -13.28
C ILE A 399 -2.97 5.61 -12.13
N PHE A 400 -3.74 4.93 -11.29
CA PHE A 400 -3.25 4.07 -10.24
C PHE A 400 -3.19 2.62 -10.71
N VAL A 401 -2.10 1.94 -10.38
CA VAL A 401 -1.95 0.50 -10.58
C VAL A 401 -1.59 -0.10 -9.22
N ALA A 402 -2.41 -1.02 -8.73
CA ALA A 402 -2.32 -1.49 -7.35
C ALA A 402 -2.34 -3.02 -7.26
N SER A 403 -1.52 -3.59 -6.37
CA SER A 403 -1.52 -5.03 -6.11
C SER A 403 -2.84 -5.48 -5.52
N ALA A 404 -3.35 -6.61 -6.01
CA ALA A 404 -4.63 -7.14 -5.56
C ALA A 404 -4.56 -7.72 -4.14
N GLY A 405 -3.41 -8.18 -3.67
CA GLY A 405 -3.35 -8.93 -2.41
C GLY A 405 -2.64 -10.27 -2.53
N ASN A 406 -2.00 -10.71 -1.46
CA ASN A 406 -1.39 -12.04 -1.34
C ASN A 406 -2.19 -12.98 -0.40
N GLU A 407 -3.45 -12.64 -0.13
CA GLU A 407 -4.26 -13.24 0.93
C GLU A 407 -5.01 -14.50 0.49
N GLY A 408 -4.84 -14.88 -0.77
CA GLY A 408 -5.12 -16.24 -1.23
C GLY A 408 -4.15 -17.27 -0.63
N ASP A 409 -3.01 -16.84 -0.06
CA ASP A 409 -2.00 -17.77 0.45
C ASP A 409 -2.53 -18.57 1.63
N ARG A 410 -2.65 -19.87 1.39
CA ARG A 410 -3.29 -20.83 2.28
C ARG A 410 -2.32 -21.91 2.72
N ARG A 411 -1.02 -21.75 2.54
CA ARG A 411 -0.04 -22.73 3.04
C ARG A 411 -0.16 -22.93 4.56
N TYR A 412 -0.60 -21.90 5.29
CA TYR A 412 -0.84 -21.98 6.73
C TYR A 412 -2.32 -22.13 7.16
N MET A 413 -3.30 -22.02 6.25
CA MET A 413 -4.74 -22.10 6.55
C MET A 413 -5.46 -23.18 5.72
N LYS A 414 -6.49 -23.84 6.27
CA LYS A 414 -7.22 -24.90 5.53
C LYS A 414 -7.80 -24.36 4.21
N PRO A 415 -7.50 -24.99 3.05
CA PRO A 415 -7.92 -24.46 1.76
C PRO A 415 -9.43 -24.59 1.55
N LYS A 416 -10.07 -23.50 1.09
CA LYS A 416 -11.44 -23.50 0.55
C LYS A 416 -11.49 -23.44 -0.99
N GLY A 417 -10.34 -23.43 -1.68
CA GLY A 417 -10.25 -23.42 -3.15
C GLY A 417 -10.62 -22.09 -3.85
N GLU A 418 -11.03 -21.07 -3.09
CA GLU A 418 -11.51 -19.79 -3.61
C GLU A 418 -10.47 -18.66 -3.45
N HIS A 419 -10.33 -17.72 -4.38
CA HIS A 419 -9.50 -16.52 -4.19
C HIS A 419 -10.30 -15.41 -3.49
N PRO A 420 -9.77 -14.76 -2.43
CA PRO A 420 -10.41 -13.60 -1.82
C PRO A 420 -10.42 -12.41 -2.77
N ASN A 421 -11.31 -11.45 -2.53
CA ASN A 421 -11.36 -10.22 -3.33
C ASN A 421 -10.10 -9.37 -3.12
N ALA A 422 -9.84 -8.46 -4.05
CA ALA A 422 -8.73 -7.51 -3.94
C ALA A 422 -8.78 -6.70 -2.63
N LEU A 423 -7.60 -6.40 -2.08
CA LEU A 423 -7.39 -5.53 -0.93
C LEU A 423 -7.23 -4.08 -1.35
N TYR A 424 -7.26 -3.15 -0.39
CA TYR A 424 -7.00 -1.74 -0.68
C TYR A 424 -5.50 -1.51 -0.89
N PRO A 425 -5.08 -0.61 -1.80
CA PRO A 425 -5.90 0.34 -2.54
C PRO A 425 -6.54 -0.23 -3.82
N ALA A 426 -6.20 -1.43 -4.29
CA ALA A 426 -6.78 -2.01 -5.50
C ALA A 426 -8.32 -2.13 -5.44
N ALA A 427 -8.86 -2.44 -4.27
CA ALA A 427 -10.31 -2.52 -4.03
C ALA A 427 -11.06 -1.21 -4.33
N TYR A 428 -10.40 -0.04 -4.32
CA TYR A 428 -11.02 1.22 -4.70
C TYR A 428 -11.46 1.27 -6.17
N ALA A 429 -11.05 0.35 -7.03
CA ALA A 429 -11.61 0.22 -8.38
C ALA A 429 -13.12 -0.09 -8.37
N TYR A 430 -13.63 -0.61 -7.25
CA TYR A 430 -15.01 -1.07 -7.07
C TYR A 430 -15.78 -0.18 -6.09
N PRO A 431 -17.13 -0.15 -6.18
CA PRO A 431 -17.95 0.62 -5.25
C PRO A 431 -17.76 0.19 -3.79
N LEU A 432 -17.67 1.18 -2.90
CA LEU A 432 -17.66 1.02 -1.44
C LEU A 432 -19.00 1.50 -0.88
N GLY A 433 -19.93 0.55 -0.67
CA GLY A 433 -21.29 0.88 -0.23
C GLY A 433 -22.02 1.74 -1.25
N LYS A 434 -22.35 2.99 -0.88
CA LYS A 434 -22.99 3.98 -1.78
C LYS A 434 -21.98 4.84 -2.55
N VAL A 435 -20.69 4.65 -2.28
CA VAL A 435 -19.62 5.43 -2.88
C VAL A 435 -19.13 4.70 -4.12
N GLU A 436 -19.12 5.37 -5.27
CA GLU A 436 -18.68 4.77 -6.55
C GLU A 436 -17.22 4.29 -6.49
N GLY A 437 -16.80 3.45 -7.45
CA GLY A 437 -15.40 3.10 -7.60
C GLY A 437 -14.55 4.26 -8.13
N VAL A 438 -13.24 4.03 -8.25
CA VAL A 438 -12.28 4.92 -8.89
C VAL A 438 -11.96 4.37 -10.26
N ASP A 439 -12.32 5.10 -11.31
CA ASP A 439 -12.17 4.60 -12.67
C ASP A 439 -10.72 4.45 -13.13
N ASN A 440 -9.84 5.34 -12.66
CA ASN A 440 -8.42 5.28 -12.97
C ASN A 440 -7.62 4.39 -12.00
N MET A 441 -8.23 3.32 -11.47
CA MET A 441 -7.57 2.30 -10.65
C MET A 441 -7.53 0.97 -11.40
N ILE A 442 -6.35 0.38 -11.53
CA ILE A 442 -6.14 -0.94 -12.15
C ILE A 442 -5.65 -1.93 -11.06
N PRO A 443 -6.52 -2.83 -10.59
CA PRO A 443 -6.14 -3.94 -9.72
C PRO A 443 -5.29 -4.99 -10.47
N VAL A 444 -4.22 -5.48 -9.85
CA VAL A 444 -3.30 -6.45 -10.47
C VAL A 444 -3.16 -7.73 -9.66
N GLY A 445 -3.57 -8.86 -10.26
CA GLY A 445 -3.35 -10.21 -9.75
C GLY A 445 -2.10 -10.86 -10.34
N ALA A 446 -1.67 -11.97 -9.76
CA ALA A 446 -0.48 -12.71 -10.18
C ALA A 446 -0.81 -14.04 -10.87
N VAL A 447 0.02 -14.39 -11.86
CA VAL A 447 0.09 -15.71 -12.49
C VAL A 447 1.50 -16.28 -12.43
N ASP A 448 1.58 -17.60 -12.51
CA ASP A 448 2.80 -18.37 -12.64
C ASP A 448 3.34 -18.30 -14.08
N ARG A 449 4.55 -18.83 -14.30
CA ARG A 449 5.15 -18.91 -15.65
C ARG A 449 4.42 -19.87 -16.61
N GLU A 450 3.55 -20.73 -16.09
CA GLU A 450 2.67 -21.58 -16.88
C GLU A 450 1.32 -20.90 -17.21
N ARG A 451 1.15 -19.61 -16.84
CA ARG A 451 -0.04 -18.77 -17.06
C ARG A 451 -1.24 -19.16 -16.23
N LYS A 452 -1.02 -19.83 -15.10
CA LYS A 452 -2.08 -20.17 -14.15
C LYS A 452 -2.09 -19.14 -13.04
N ILE A 453 -3.28 -18.88 -12.53
CA ILE A 453 -3.43 -18.03 -11.35
C ILE A 453 -2.73 -18.70 -10.18
N THR A 454 -1.90 -17.93 -9.51
CA THR A 454 -1.15 -18.40 -8.35
C THR A 454 -2.10 -18.48 -7.14
N PRO A 455 -2.07 -19.54 -6.32
CA PRO A 455 -2.96 -19.70 -5.17
C PRO A 455 -2.93 -18.53 -4.20
N TYR A 456 -1.79 -17.83 -4.09
CA TYR A 456 -1.65 -16.71 -3.18
C TYR A 456 -2.37 -15.42 -3.63
N SER A 457 -2.58 -15.23 -4.93
CA SER A 457 -3.11 -13.97 -5.44
C SER A 457 -4.56 -13.79 -5.01
N CYS A 458 -4.90 -12.59 -4.53
CA CYS A 458 -6.29 -12.16 -4.49
C CYS A 458 -6.85 -12.01 -5.92
N TYR A 459 -8.16 -12.16 -6.05
CA TYR A 459 -8.89 -11.90 -7.28
C TYR A 459 -8.91 -10.37 -7.53
N PRO A 460 -8.32 -9.88 -8.64
CA PRO A 460 -8.25 -8.45 -8.91
C PRO A 460 -9.61 -7.86 -9.32
N GLY A 461 -10.66 -8.68 -9.46
CA GLY A 461 -12.00 -8.26 -9.85
C GLY A 461 -12.18 -8.04 -11.35
N THR A 462 -13.38 -7.60 -11.76
CA THR A 462 -13.79 -7.50 -13.17
C THR A 462 -13.09 -6.38 -13.95
N ARG A 463 -12.54 -5.39 -13.24
CA ARG A 463 -11.74 -4.29 -13.82
C ARG A 463 -10.24 -4.57 -13.73
N GLY A 464 -9.87 -5.70 -13.11
CA GLY A 464 -8.52 -6.09 -12.85
C GLY A 464 -7.85 -6.77 -14.04
N VAL A 465 -6.53 -6.92 -13.93
CA VAL A 465 -5.69 -7.66 -14.87
C VAL A 465 -4.74 -8.58 -14.12
N SER A 466 -4.27 -9.64 -14.76
CA SER A 466 -3.28 -10.54 -14.18
C SER A 466 -2.00 -10.55 -15.01
N THR A 467 -0.84 -10.70 -14.36
CA THR A 467 0.45 -10.89 -15.05
C THR A 467 1.44 -11.63 -14.16
N TYR A 468 2.65 -11.87 -14.68
CA TYR A 468 3.64 -12.73 -14.06
C TYR A 468 4.05 -12.20 -12.68
N GLY A 469 3.86 -13.00 -11.63
CA GLY A 469 4.30 -12.70 -10.27
C GLY A 469 5.09 -13.84 -9.63
N GLY A 470 5.37 -14.92 -10.38
CA GLY A 470 5.98 -16.14 -9.88
C GLY A 470 5.02 -17.02 -9.09
N GLU A 471 5.48 -18.19 -8.67
CA GLU A 471 4.76 -19.16 -7.86
C GLU A 471 5.61 -19.61 -6.68
N VAL A 472 4.96 -19.86 -5.55
CA VAL A 472 5.64 -20.40 -4.39
C VAL A 472 6.25 -21.76 -4.75
N PRO A 473 7.54 -21.97 -4.49
CA PRO A 473 8.20 -23.24 -4.76
C PRO A 473 7.44 -24.43 -4.14
N THR A 474 7.12 -25.44 -4.97
CA THR A 474 6.45 -26.67 -4.52
C THR A 474 7.49 -27.68 -4.03
N GLY A 475 7.24 -28.34 -2.88
CA GLY A 475 8.11 -29.42 -2.37
C GLY A 475 8.79 -29.18 -1.02
N PHE A 476 8.65 -28.00 -0.40
CA PHE A 476 9.28 -27.64 0.89
C PHE A 476 8.51 -28.11 2.13
N MET A 477 7.62 -29.09 2.00
CA MET A 477 6.77 -29.57 3.11
C MET A 477 7.51 -30.41 4.15
N ASN A 478 8.82 -30.66 3.98
CA ASN A 478 9.66 -31.15 5.07
C ASN A 478 10.07 -29.97 5.95
N LYS A 479 9.69 -30.03 7.23
CA LYS A 479 9.96 -29.00 8.26
C LYS A 479 11.44 -28.69 8.50
N GLU A 480 12.35 -29.44 7.88
CA GLU A 480 13.81 -29.33 8.02
C GLU A 480 14.45 -28.52 6.88
N THR A 481 13.67 -28.00 5.92
CA THR A 481 14.26 -27.27 4.78
C THR A 481 14.72 -25.87 5.16
N HIS A 482 16.04 -25.69 5.19
CA HIS A 482 16.72 -24.41 5.43
C HIS A 482 16.95 -23.62 4.14
N MET A 483 17.27 -22.32 4.24
CA MET A 483 17.72 -21.50 3.09
C MET A 483 18.72 -22.21 2.16
N THR A 484 19.60 -23.03 2.71
CA THR A 484 20.62 -23.80 1.98
C THR A 484 20.08 -24.99 1.17
N GLU A 485 18.80 -25.34 1.34
CA GLU A 485 18.19 -26.53 0.73
C GLU A 485 17.19 -26.19 -0.38
N VAL A 486 16.98 -24.91 -0.68
CA VAL A 486 16.11 -24.48 -1.80
C VAL A 486 16.84 -24.64 -3.13
N ASP A 487 16.30 -25.49 -4.02
CA ASP A 487 16.77 -25.62 -5.40
C ASP A 487 16.33 -24.41 -6.23
N THR A 488 17.13 -23.35 -6.15
CA THR A 488 16.95 -22.04 -6.81
C THR A 488 16.71 -22.16 -8.32
N ARG A 489 17.27 -23.19 -8.98
CA ARG A 489 17.11 -23.46 -10.42
C ARG A 489 15.69 -23.83 -10.84
N LYS A 490 14.83 -24.25 -9.90
CA LYS A 490 13.45 -24.67 -10.19
C LYS A 490 12.41 -23.64 -9.80
N ILE A 491 12.82 -22.55 -9.17
CA ILE A 491 11.92 -21.50 -8.69
C ILE A 491 11.17 -20.88 -9.86
N ASP A 492 9.89 -20.61 -9.64
CA ASP A 492 9.11 -19.74 -10.48
C ASP A 492 9.02 -18.37 -9.81
N ALA A 493 9.84 -17.43 -10.23
CA ALA A 493 9.91 -16.12 -9.61
C ALA A 493 10.35 -15.06 -10.61
N VAL A 494 10.07 -13.81 -10.27
CA VAL A 494 10.63 -12.67 -11.00
C VAL A 494 12.03 -12.40 -10.44
N ILE A 495 13.04 -12.36 -11.30
CA ILE A 495 14.43 -12.03 -10.94
C ILE A 495 14.60 -10.52 -10.97
N GLY A 496 15.23 -9.99 -9.92
CA GLY A 496 15.26 -8.56 -9.63
C GLY A 496 16.47 -8.10 -8.85
N VAL A 497 16.72 -6.80 -8.88
CA VAL A 497 17.82 -6.16 -8.14
C VAL A 497 17.68 -6.35 -6.63
N TYR A 498 18.81 -6.43 -5.93
CA TYR A 498 18.91 -6.65 -4.48
C TYR A 498 20.20 -6.01 -3.95
N THR A 499 20.14 -5.29 -2.81
CA THR A 499 21.29 -4.49 -2.32
C THR A 499 21.77 -4.84 -0.91
N GLN A 500 21.01 -5.63 -0.16
CA GLN A 500 21.43 -6.03 1.18
C GLN A 500 22.62 -6.98 1.16
N LEU A 501 23.37 -6.98 2.26
CA LEU A 501 24.53 -7.87 2.47
C LEU A 501 24.13 -9.26 2.96
N SER A 502 22.85 -9.48 3.24
CA SER A 502 22.31 -10.75 3.73
C SER A 502 20.85 -10.92 3.32
N TYR A 503 20.47 -12.13 2.93
CA TYR A 503 19.09 -12.56 2.74
C TYR A 503 18.44 -12.89 4.09
N PRO A 504 17.16 -12.54 4.31
CA PRO A 504 16.42 -13.04 5.46
C PRO A 504 16.23 -14.55 5.37
N ALA A 505 16.09 -15.22 6.51
CA ALA A 505 15.70 -16.62 6.57
C ALA A 505 14.41 -16.89 5.79
N LEU A 506 14.33 -18.03 5.08
CA LEU A 506 13.11 -18.41 4.37
C LEU A 506 12.05 -18.98 5.32
N SER A 507 12.46 -19.48 6.48
CA SER A 507 11.60 -20.12 7.47
C SER A 507 11.93 -19.56 8.86
N ILE A 508 10.92 -19.39 9.72
CA ILE A 508 11.17 -19.06 11.14
C ILE A 508 11.88 -20.21 11.89
N ASP A 509 11.89 -21.42 11.33
CA ASP A 509 12.60 -22.58 11.89
C ASP A 509 14.07 -22.64 11.43
N ASP A 510 14.53 -21.70 10.60
CA ASP A 510 15.94 -21.65 10.19
C ASP A 510 16.85 -21.38 11.39
N PRO A 511 18.05 -22.00 11.44
CA PRO A 511 18.99 -21.82 12.55
C PRO A 511 19.49 -20.38 12.65
N GLU A 512 19.57 -19.68 11.52
CA GLU A 512 20.03 -18.31 11.41
C GLU A 512 18.90 -17.41 10.90
N ALA A 513 18.76 -16.21 11.46
CA ALA A 513 17.74 -15.25 11.03
C ALA A 513 18.05 -14.61 9.66
N THR A 514 19.31 -14.63 9.25
CA THR A 514 19.80 -14.08 7.99
C THR A 514 21.00 -14.87 7.48
N TYR A 515 21.17 -14.93 6.17
CA TYR A 515 22.28 -15.61 5.49
C TYR A 515 23.07 -14.63 4.62
N PRO A 516 24.40 -14.70 4.57
CA PRO A 516 25.21 -13.80 3.74
C PRO A 516 24.85 -13.96 2.26
N VAL A 517 24.99 -12.88 1.48
CA VAL A 517 24.83 -12.97 0.01
C VAL A 517 25.82 -13.98 -0.58
N PRO A 518 25.38 -14.87 -1.50
CA PRO A 518 26.26 -15.88 -2.09
C PRO A 518 27.24 -15.29 -3.11
N ASN A 519 26.95 -14.11 -3.65
CA ASN A 519 27.78 -13.38 -4.60
C ASN A 519 27.52 -11.86 -4.51
N GLY A 520 28.32 -11.07 -5.23
CA GLY A 520 28.18 -9.61 -5.29
C GLY A 520 27.25 -9.10 -6.40
N HIS A 521 26.57 -9.97 -7.17
CA HIS A 521 25.83 -9.57 -8.37
C HIS A 521 24.52 -8.83 -8.03
N GLY A 522 24.01 -8.97 -6.81
CA GLY A 522 22.83 -8.21 -6.37
C GLY A 522 21.54 -8.60 -7.09
N TRP A 523 21.33 -9.90 -7.32
CA TRP A 523 20.10 -10.45 -7.89
C TRP A 523 19.35 -11.32 -6.89
N ALA A 524 18.03 -11.23 -6.88
CA ALA A 524 17.16 -12.07 -6.05
C ALA A 524 15.93 -12.53 -6.85
N ASN A 525 15.40 -13.68 -6.46
CA ASN A 525 14.10 -14.21 -6.87
C ASN A 525 13.02 -13.66 -5.95
N TRP A 526 11.94 -13.18 -6.55
CA TRP A 526 10.85 -12.48 -5.87
C TRP A 526 9.49 -13.02 -6.32
N ILE A 527 8.57 -13.13 -5.37
CA ILE A 527 7.23 -13.70 -5.58
C ILE A 527 6.18 -12.80 -4.91
N GLY A 528 5.10 -12.49 -5.63
CA GLY A 528 4.00 -11.71 -5.07
C GLY A 528 3.29 -10.82 -6.10
N THR A 529 2.07 -10.42 -5.76
CA THR A 529 1.31 -9.46 -6.57
C THR A 529 1.98 -8.09 -6.66
N SER A 530 2.81 -7.71 -5.66
CA SER A 530 3.65 -6.51 -5.70
C SER A 530 4.60 -6.45 -6.88
N PHE A 531 5.02 -7.60 -7.44
CA PHE A 531 5.93 -7.68 -8.58
C PHE A 531 5.19 -7.85 -9.91
N ALA A 532 3.94 -8.33 -9.88
CA ALA A 532 3.05 -8.28 -11.03
C ALA A 532 2.59 -6.84 -11.33
N THR A 533 2.30 -6.04 -10.30
CA THR A 533 1.87 -4.63 -10.41
C THR A 533 2.78 -3.76 -11.32
N PRO A 534 4.11 -3.70 -11.12
CA PRO A 534 4.99 -2.84 -11.90
C PRO A 534 5.07 -3.20 -13.39
N ILE A 535 4.83 -4.48 -13.75
CA ILE A 535 4.71 -4.89 -15.15
C ILE A 535 3.54 -4.14 -15.82
N ILE A 536 2.40 -4.07 -15.12
CA ILE A 536 1.23 -3.34 -15.61
C ILE A 536 1.45 -1.84 -15.58
N SER A 537 2.10 -1.30 -14.55
CA SER A 537 2.49 0.13 -14.48
C SER A 537 3.31 0.55 -15.71
N ALA A 538 4.26 -0.27 -16.13
CA ALA A 538 5.05 -0.02 -17.33
C ALA A 538 4.24 -0.14 -18.64
N VAL A 539 3.32 -1.10 -18.72
CA VAL A 539 2.39 -1.22 -19.86
C VAL A 539 1.49 0.01 -19.97
N VAL A 540 1.00 0.53 -18.85
CA VAL A 540 0.21 1.77 -18.80
C VAL A 540 1.06 2.95 -19.27
N ALA A 541 2.30 3.09 -18.80
CA ALA A 541 3.19 4.16 -19.26
C ALA A 541 3.40 4.12 -20.80
N ARG A 542 3.60 2.92 -21.36
CA ARG A 542 3.69 2.73 -22.81
C ARG A 542 2.40 3.09 -23.54
N ALA A 543 1.24 2.78 -22.96
CA ALA A 543 -0.06 3.14 -23.54
C ALA A 543 -0.32 4.66 -23.52
N LEU A 544 0.10 5.35 -22.46
CA LEU A 544 0.00 6.81 -22.34
C LEU A 544 0.94 7.52 -23.34
N GLU A 545 2.15 7.01 -23.56
CA GLU A 545 3.00 7.46 -24.67
C GLU A 545 2.33 7.25 -26.03
N LEU A 546 1.76 6.06 -26.29
CA LEU A 546 1.06 5.75 -27.54
C LEU A 546 -0.09 6.73 -27.79
N ARG A 547 -0.89 7.00 -26.76
CA ARG A 547 -2.02 7.93 -26.81
C ARG A 547 -1.62 9.32 -27.32
N ARG A 548 -0.47 9.82 -26.84
CA ARG A 548 0.07 11.13 -27.25
C ARG A 548 0.68 11.12 -28.64
N ARG A 549 1.45 10.06 -28.97
CA ARG A 549 2.17 9.96 -30.26
C ARG A 549 1.24 9.63 -31.43
N THR A 550 0.15 8.93 -31.17
CA THR A 550 -0.77 8.45 -32.21
C THR A 550 -2.22 8.82 -31.86
N PRO A 551 -2.66 10.07 -32.11
CA PRO A 551 -4.02 10.51 -31.78
C PRO A 551 -5.14 9.66 -32.39
N SER A 552 -4.89 9.03 -33.55
CA SER A 552 -5.86 8.12 -34.18
C SER A 552 -6.12 6.83 -33.38
N LEU A 553 -5.19 6.44 -32.50
CA LEU A 553 -5.34 5.30 -31.58
C LEU A 553 -5.68 5.75 -30.16
N ALA A 554 -5.84 7.05 -29.90
CA ALA A 554 -6.09 7.56 -28.56
C ALA A 554 -7.38 7.00 -27.94
N LEU A 555 -8.40 6.72 -28.75
CA LEU A 555 -9.66 6.11 -28.30
C LEU A 555 -9.47 4.68 -27.78
N GLU A 556 -8.54 3.91 -28.34
CA GLU A 556 -8.26 2.52 -27.93
C GLU A 556 -7.55 2.45 -26.57
N VAL A 557 -7.01 3.57 -26.09
CA VAL A 557 -6.28 3.69 -24.82
C VAL A 557 -6.74 4.90 -23.99
N GLN A 558 -8.02 5.28 -24.15
CA GLN A 558 -8.56 6.49 -23.52
C GLN A 558 -8.86 6.32 -22.02
N SER A 559 -9.16 5.09 -21.59
CA SER A 559 -9.45 4.71 -20.21
C SER A 559 -8.62 3.52 -19.78
N THR A 560 -8.57 3.26 -18.47
CA THR A 560 -7.94 2.07 -17.89
C THR A 560 -8.47 0.77 -18.51
N ASP A 561 -9.79 0.62 -18.61
CA ASP A 561 -10.41 -0.56 -19.24
C ASP A 561 -10.00 -0.71 -20.71
N ALA A 562 -9.90 0.40 -21.45
CA ALA A 562 -9.45 0.39 -22.84
C ALA A 562 -7.97 -0.01 -22.96
N ILE A 563 -7.11 0.51 -22.08
CA ILE A 563 -5.69 0.13 -22.01
C ILE A 563 -5.55 -1.38 -21.74
N ILE A 564 -6.27 -1.91 -20.75
CA ILE A 564 -6.22 -3.34 -20.41
C ILE A 564 -6.74 -4.19 -21.56
N LYS A 565 -7.88 -3.82 -22.16
CA LYS A 565 -8.43 -4.52 -23.32
C LYS A 565 -7.47 -4.51 -24.52
N TYR A 566 -6.80 -3.39 -24.78
CA TYR A 566 -5.85 -3.26 -25.88
C TYR A 566 -4.57 -4.08 -25.63
N ALA A 567 -4.06 -4.08 -24.40
CA ALA A 567 -2.83 -4.77 -24.03
C ALA A 567 -2.98 -6.30 -23.93
N THR A 568 -4.19 -6.81 -23.74
CA THR A 568 -4.43 -8.22 -23.41
C THR A 568 -4.94 -9.01 -24.60
N LYS A 569 -4.42 -10.23 -24.77
CA LYS A 569 -4.90 -11.21 -25.78
C LYS A 569 -5.36 -12.53 -25.16
N ARG A 570 -5.19 -12.66 -23.85
CA ARG A 570 -5.45 -13.88 -23.09
C ARG A 570 -6.35 -13.60 -21.91
N THR A 571 -7.01 -14.66 -21.48
CA THR A 571 -7.80 -14.70 -20.26
C THR A 571 -7.33 -15.85 -19.38
N VAL A 572 -7.39 -15.64 -18.08
CA VAL A 572 -7.26 -16.68 -17.04
C VAL A 572 -8.60 -16.88 -16.34
N SER A 573 -8.81 -18.02 -15.68
CA SER A 573 -10.10 -18.37 -15.06
C SER A 573 -9.99 -18.40 -13.54
N TRP A 574 -10.64 -17.43 -12.88
CA TRP A 574 -10.60 -17.23 -11.44
C TRP A 574 -11.70 -18.03 -10.72
N THR A 575 -11.37 -18.62 -9.55
CA THR A 575 -12.37 -19.12 -8.60
C THR A 575 -12.50 -18.09 -7.47
N THR A 576 -13.72 -17.69 -7.09
CA THR A 576 -13.92 -16.65 -6.07
C THR A 576 -14.78 -17.14 -4.91
N SER A 577 -14.64 -16.52 -3.75
CA SER A 577 -15.33 -16.93 -2.53
C SER A 577 -16.79 -16.52 -2.42
N ASN A 578 -17.29 -15.78 -3.42
CA ASN A 578 -18.58 -15.11 -3.31
C ASN A 578 -19.77 -16.00 -3.73
N GLY A 579 -19.57 -17.32 -3.88
CA GLY A 579 -20.64 -18.28 -4.18
C GLY A 579 -21.23 -18.17 -5.60
N GLU A 580 -20.72 -17.27 -6.43
CA GLU A 580 -21.17 -17.07 -7.81
C GLU A 580 -20.47 -18.06 -8.76
N SER A 581 -21.05 -19.26 -8.81
CA SER A 581 -20.75 -20.35 -9.76
C SER A 581 -19.47 -21.15 -9.51
N SER A 582 -19.58 -22.47 -9.68
CA SER A 582 -18.45 -23.40 -9.83
C SER A 582 -17.72 -23.24 -11.18
N THR A 583 -18.17 -22.33 -12.05
CA THR A 583 -17.57 -22.02 -13.34
C THR A 583 -16.61 -20.84 -13.19
N GLY A 584 -15.33 -21.00 -13.49
CA GLY A 584 -14.36 -19.95 -13.21
C GLY A 584 -14.59 -18.67 -14.02
N ILE A 585 -14.38 -17.52 -13.40
CA ILE A 585 -14.62 -16.19 -13.95
C ILE A 585 -13.44 -15.79 -14.85
N PRO A 586 -13.65 -15.49 -16.15
CA PRO A 586 -12.57 -15.06 -17.02
C PRO A 586 -12.07 -13.67 -16.62
N GLY A 587 -10.76 -13.51 -16.48
CA GLY A 587 -10.09 -12.23 -16.25
C GLY A 587 -8.97 -12.00 -17.26
N PRO A 588 -8.70 -10.76 -17.70
CA PRO A 588 -7.68 -10.48 -18.70
C PRO A 588 -6.27 -10.71 -18.14
N MET A 589 -5.35 -11.12 -19.02
CA MET A 589 -3.96 -11.38 -18.66
C MET A 589 -2.98 -10.74 -19.65
N VAL A 590 -2.00 -10.01 -19.12
CA VAL A 590 -0.81 -9.58 -19.85
C VAL A 590 0.26 -10.66 -19.68
N TRP A 591 0.67 -11.29 -20.77
CA TRP A 591 1.71 -12.31 -20.73
C TRP A 591 3.10 -11.66 -20.62
N ALA A 592 3.79 -11.95 -19.52
CA ALA A 592 5.16 -11.55 -19.25
C ALA A 592 6.01 -12.78 -18.98
N GLN A 593 7.27 -12.76 -19.41
CA GLN A 593 8.23 -13.84 -19.19
C GLN A 593 9.63 -13.26 -19.03
N GLN A 594 10.49 -13.98 -18.30
CA GLN A 594 11.90 -13.63 -18.12
C GLN A 594 12.78 -14.82 -18.52
N PRO A 595 14.01 -14.59 -19.03
CA PRO A 595 14.99 -15.65 -19.29
C PRO A 595 15.22 -16.51 -18.05
N ARG A 596 15.55 -17.78 -18.27
CA ARG A 596 15.95 -18.68 -17.19
C ARG A 596 17.46 -18.92 -17.20
N PRO A 597 18.02 -19.22 -16.02
CA PRO A 597 19.33 -19.85 -15.89
C PRO A 597 19.42 -21.17 -16.67
#